data_AF-A0A956QD67-F1
#
_entry.id   AF-A0A956QD67-F1
#
_cell.length_a   1.000
_cell.length_b   1.000
_cell.length_c   1.000
_cell.angle_alpha   90.00
_cell.angle_beta   90.00
_cell.angle_gamma   90.00
#
_symmetry.space_group_name_H-M   'P 1'
#
loop_
_entity.id
_entity.type
_entity.pdbx_description
1 polymer ?
#
loop_
_entity_poly.entity_id
_entity_poly.type
_entity_poly.pdbx_seq_one_letter_code
_entity_poly.pdbx_strand_id
1 'polypeptide(L)'
;RASAGLGKPLLAAETLLAALPSKTDVSPQKWADCASHFLDAAEPGRARQTLETYFAEYEGRVTTYACYLTAPWRAYASILIGQGEAERALEFAERAAAHPHKVPADDFMRIECLAHLGRKAEARQALEAFRSEYEGALPFDRAQATLGQLGC
;
A
#
# COMPACT_ATOMS: atom_id res chain seq x y z
N ARG A 1 -30.02 2.94 0.88
CA ARG A 1 -29.36 4.20 0.45
C ARG A 1 -28.32 3.83 -0.60
N ALA A 2 -28.18 4.64 -1.65
CA ALA A 2 -27.68 4.30 -2.99
C ALA A 2 -26.30 3.60 -3.09
N SER A 3 -26.28 2.44 -3.76
CA SER A 3 -25.08 1.70 -4.22
C SER A 3 -24.64 2.09 -5.65
N ALA A 4 -25.02 3.27 -6.13
CA ALA A 4 -24.88 3.66 -7.54
C ALA A 4 -23.44 4.00 -7.99
N GLY A 5 -22.45 3.93 -7.09
CA GLY A 5 -21.05 4.24 -7.37
C GLY A 5 -20.13 3.02 -7.57
N LEU A 6 -20.49 1.83 -7.08
CA LEU A 6 -19.60 0.66 -7.00
C LEU A 6 -19.31 -0.01 -8.35
N GLY A 7 -20.19 0.18 -9.34
CA GLY A 7 -20.02 -0.45 -10.66
C GLY A 7 -18.81 0.06 -11.45
N LYS A 8 -18.39 1.32 -11.23
CA LYS A 8 -17.25 1.92 -11.96
C LYS A 8 -15.90 1.42 -11.42
N PRO A 9 -15.64 1.42 -10.09
CA PRO A 9 -14.42 0.83 -9.53
C PRO A 9 -14.28 -0.65 -9.85
N LEU A 10 -15.35 -1.43 -9.71
CA LEU A 10 -15.31 -2.86 -10.00
C LEU A 10 -14.97 -3.12 -11.47
N LEU A 11 -15.62 -2.41 -12.41
CA LEU A 11 -15.30 -2.55 -13.84
C LEU A 11 -13.85 -2.18 -14.16
N ALA A 12 -13.32 -1.13 -13.53
CA ALA A 12 -11.93 -0.72 -13.68
C ALA A 12 -10.97 -1.82 -13.17
N ALA A 13 -11.25 -2.39 -12.00
CA ALA A 13 -10.48 -3.48 -11.42
C ALA A 13 -10.47 -4.73 -12.33
N GLU A 14 -11.64 -5.15 -12.82
CA GLU A 14 -11.76 -6.29 -13.73
C GLU A 14 -11.03 -6.07 -15.05
N THR A 15 -11.12 -4.86 -15.60
CA THR A 15 -10.45 -4.49 -16.84
C THR A 15 -8.93 -4.54 -16.66
N LEU A 16 -8.42 -4.02 -15.54
CA LEU A 16 -7.00 -4.08 -15.21
C LEU A 16 -6.57 -5.52 -14.99
N LEU A 17 -7.31 -6.31 -14.22
CA LEU A 17 -7.02 -7.71 -13.95
C LEU A 17 -6.89 -8.53 -15.24
N ALA A 18 -7.80 -8.33 -16.20
CA ALA A 18 -7.74 -8.97 -17.51
C ALA A 18 -6.55 -8.51 -18.38
N ALA A 19 -6.05 -7.30 -18.13
CA ALA A 19 -4.91 -6.71 -18.83
C ALA A 19 -3.57 -6.90 -18.09
N LEU A 20 -3.57 -7.52 -16.90
CA LEU A 20 -2.33 -7.77 -16.17
C LEU A 20 -1.43 -8.70 -17.00
N PRO A 21 -0.14 -8.37 -17.11
CA PRO A 21 0.75 -8.95 -18.08
C PRO A 21 0.97 -10.45 -17.88
N SER A 22 0.96 -11.20 -18.99
CA SER A 22 1.38 -12.60 -19.01
C SER A 22 2.90 -12.71 -19.13
N LYS A 23 3.55 -13.21 -18.08
CA LYS A 23 4.93 -13.72 -17.97
C LYS A 23 6.13 -12.83 -18.36
N THR A 24 6.06 -11.91 -19.32
CA THR A 24 7.26 -11.25 -19.89
C THR A 24 7.38 -9.76 -19.65
N ASP A 25 6.32 -9.06 -19.25
CA ASP A 25 6.33 -7.61 -19.04
C ASP A 25 5.63 -7.22 -17.72
N VAL A 26 6.22 -7.60 -16.58
CA VAL A 26 5.61 -7.41 -15.27
C VAL A 26 5.82 -5.97 -14.80
N SER A 27 4.72 -5.20 -14.70
CA SER A 27 4.71 -3.86 -14.10
C SER A 27 4.14 -3.91 -12.68
N PRO A 28 4.97 -3.75 -11.62
CA PRO A 28 4.52 -3.75 -10.24
C PRO A 28 3.41 -2.73 -9.95
N GLN A 29 3.51 -1.54 -10.54
CA GLN A 29 2.53 -0.48 -10.35
C GLN A 29 1.13 -0.89 -10.82
N LYS A 30 1.01 -1.57 -11.98
CA LYS A 30 -0.30 -2.02 -12.49
C LYS A 30 -0.96 -3.04 -11.56
N TRP A 31 -0.18 -3.91 -10.92
CA TRP A 31 -0.69 -4.85 -9.91
C TRP A 31 -1.19 -4.12 -8.66
N ALA A 32 -0.44 -3.11 -8.19
CA ALA A 32 -0.86 -2.26 -7.08
C ALA A 32 -2.15 -1.48 -7.41
N ASP A 33 -2.23 -0.86 -8.59
CA ASP A 33 -3.40 -0.10 -9.04
C ASP A 33 -4.65 -1.00 -9.14
N CYS A 34 -4.49 -2.22 -9.69
CA CYS A 34 -5.57 -3.19 -9.76
C CYS A 34 -6.11 -3.54 -8.35
N ALA A 35 -5.22 -3.76 -7.38
CA ALA A 35 -5.62 -4.03 -6.00
C ALA A 35 -6.30 -2.82 -5.35
N SER A 36 -5.82 -1.61 -5.60
CA SER A 36 -6.47 -0.37 -5.13
C SER A 36 -7.89 -0.21 -5.69
N HIS A 37 -8.12 -0.53 -6.97
CA HIS A 37 -9.47 -0.49 -7.54
C HIS A 37 -10.41 -1.54 -6.93
N PHE A 38 -9.92 -2.72 -6.55
CA PHE A 38 -10.71 -3.67 -5.78
C PHE A 38 -11.05 -3.15 -4.38
N LEU A 39 -10.12 -2.46 -3.71
CA LEU A 39 -10.44 -1.80 -2.43
C LEU A 39 -11.52 -0.72 -2.58
N ASP A 40 -11.41 0.12 -3.60
CA ASP A 40 -12.42 1.15 -3.91
C ASP A 40 -13.79 0.54 -4.25
N ALA A 41 -13.81 -0.69 -4.77
CA ALA A 41 -15.01 -1.48 -5.02
C ALA A 41 -15.55 -2.20 -3.78
N ALA A 42 -14.95 -2.01 -2.60
CA ALA A 42 -15.23 -2.75 -1.37
C ALA A 42 -15.03 -4.27 -1.49
N GLU A 43 -14.03 -4.69 -2.28
CA GLU A 43 -13.65 -6.09 -2.52
C GLU A 43 -12.24 -6.40 -1.95
N PRO A 44 -12.02 -6.28 -0.61
CA PRO A 44 -10.69 -6.42 -0.01
C PRO A 44 -10.09 -7.83 -0.18
N GLY A 45 -10.92 -8.87 -0.24
CA GLY A 45 -10.46 -10.24 -0.50
C GLY A 45 -9.84 -10.39 -1.89
N ARG A 46 -10.42 -9.73 -2.90
CA ARG A 46 -9.90 -9.74 -4.27
C ARG A 46 -8.66 -8.88 -4.42
N ALA A 47 -8.63 -7.72 -3.76
CA ALA A 47 -7.45 -6.88 -3.69
C ALA A 47 -6.26 -7.66 -3.12
N ARG A 48 -6.48 -8.37 -2.01
CA ARG A 48 -5.49 -9.22 -1.37
C ARG A 48 -5.00 -10.33 -2.30
N GLN A 49 -5.94 -11.11 -2.85
CA GLN A 49 -5.62 -12.23 -3.75
C GLN A 49 -4.79 -11.76 -4.96
N THR A 50 -5.13 -10.61 -5.54
CA THR A 50 -4.39 -10.02 -6.67
C THR A 50 -2.91 -9.81 -6.32
N LEU A 51 -2.62 -9.25 -5.14
CA LEU A 51 -1.23 -9.02 -4.72
C LEU A 51 -0.52 -10.30 -4.26
N GLU A 52 -1.23 -11.24 -3.62
CA GLU A 52 -0.67 -12.55 -3.29
C GLU A 52 -0.23 -13.32 -4.55
N THR A 53 -1.03 -13.29 -5.62
CA THR A 53 -0.64 -13.83 -6.94
C THR A 53 0.59 -13.11 -7.50
N TYR A 54 0.64 -11.77 -7.41
CA TYR A 54 1.82 -11.01 -7.84
C TYR A 54 3.10 -11.46 -7.12
N PHE A 55 3.07 -11.53 -5.79
CA PHE A 55 4.25 -11.90 -4.99
C PHE A 55 4.69 -13.34 -5.25
N ALA A 56 3.73 -14.27 -5.40
CA ALA A 56 4.04 -15.69 -5.62
C ALA A 56 4.62 -15.96 -7.01
N GLU A 57 4.15 -15.26 -8.04
CA GLU A 57 4.43 -15.66 -9.43
C GLU A 57 5.23 -14.63 -10.25
N TYR A 58 5.18 -13.35 -9.89
CA TYR A 58 5.61 -12.27 -10.78
C TYR A 58 6.67 -11.35 -10.19
N GLU A 59 6.72 -11.17 -8.86
CA GLU A 59 7.71 -10.28 -8.21
C GLU A 59 9.15 -10.60 -8.64
N GLY A 60 9.54 -11.88 -8.60
CA GLY A 60 10.89 -12.32 -9.00
C GLY A 60 11.19 -12.22 -10.50
N ARG A 61 10.23 -11.80 -11.32
CA ARG A 61 10.35 -11.65 -12.78
C ARG A 61 10.42 -10.19 -13.24
N VAL A 62 10.37 -9.24 -12.32
CA VAL A 62 10.43 -7.81 -12.65
C VAL A 62 11.84 -7.43 -13.08
N THR A 63 12.02 -7.10 -14.37
CA THR A 63 13.32 -6.73 -14.95
C THR A 63 13.41 -5.25 -15.35
N THR A 64 12.34 -4.66 -15.88
CA THR A 64 12.36 -3.29 -16.44
C THR A 64 11.69 -2.24 -15.54
N TYR A 65 10.90 -2.65 -14.55
CA TYR A 65 10.10 -1.77 -13.67
C TYR A 65 10.48 -1.87 -12.20
N ALA A 66 11.75 -2.15 -11.91
CA ALA A 66 12.25 -2.34 -10.55
C ALA A 66 12.03 -1.11 -9.64
N CYS A 67 11.98 0.09 -10.23
CA CYS A 67 11.68 1.32 -9.50
C CYS A 67 10.26 1.38 -8.91
N TYR A 68 9.34 0.54 -9.38
CA TYR A 68 7.98 0.45 -8.87
C TYR A 68 7.75 -0.72 -7.91
N LEU A 69 8.79 -1.51 -7.57
CA LEU A 69 8.66 -2.70 -6.72
C LEU A 69 8.03 -2.42 -5.35
N THR A 70 8.18 -1.19 -4.83
CA THR A 70 7.62 -0.84 -3.53
C THR A 70 6.10 -0.64 -3.57
N ALA A 71 5.50 -0.36 -4.73
CA ALA A 71 4.08 -0.08 -4.84
C ALA A 71 3.19 -1.27 -4.42
N PRO A 72 3.41 -2.51 -4.88
CA PRO A 72 2.70 -3.68 -4.36
C PRO A 72 2.88 -3.90 -2.86
N TRP A 73 4.09 -3.73 -2.32
CA TRP A 73 4.33 -3.92 -0.88
C TRP A 73 3.54 -2.92 -0.04
N ARG A 74 3.57 -1.64 -0.43
CA ARG A 74 2.81 -0.58 0.23
C ARG A 74 1.29 -0.81 0.14
N ALA A 75 0.79 -1.19 -1.03
CA ALA A 75 -0.63 -1.49 -1.22
C ALA A 75 -1.05 -2.71 -0.37
N TYR A 76 -0.22 -3.74 -0.31
CA TYR A 76 -0.49 -4.93 0.48
C TYR A 76 -0.46 -4.65 1.99
N ALA A 77 0.50 -3.86 2.47
CA ALA A 77 0.53 -3.40 3.85
C ALA A 77 -0.76 -2.64 4.23
N SER A 78 -1.25 -1.76 3.36
CA SER A 78 -2.52 -1.06 3.57
C SER A 78 -3.72 -2.02 3.70
N ILE A 79 -3.79 -3.04 2.83
CA ILE A 79 -4.82 -4.09 2.91
C ILE A 79 -4.76 -4.83 4.24
N LEU A 80 -3.56 -5.23 4.66
CA LEU A 80 -3.34 -5.96 5.90
C LEU A 80 -3.71 -5.14 7.14
N ILE A 81 -3.40 -3.84 7.16
CA ILE A 81 -3.86 -2.92 8.21
C ILE A 81 -5.38 -2.88 8.28
N GLY A 82 -6.06 -2.75 7.14
CA GLY A 82 -7.52 -2.79 7.07
C GLY A 82 -8.14 -4.11 7.56
N GLN A 83 -7.35 -5.18 7.60
CA GLN A 83 -7.73 -6.52 8.09
C GLN A 83 -7.27 -6.79 9.53
N GLY A 84 -6.60 -5.84 10.19
CA GLY A 84 -6.07 -5.99 11.54
C GLY A 84 -4.78 -6.83 11.63
N GLU A 85 -4.11 -7.08 10.51
CA GLU A 85 -2.86 -7.86 10.44
C GLU A 85 -1.62 -6.95 10.46
N ALA A 86 -1.53 -6.09 11.48
CA ALA A 86 -0.55 -5.00 11.52
C ALA A 86 0.92 -5.48 11.57
N GLU A 87 1.20 -6.63 12.20
CA GLU A 87 2.55 -7.20 12.25
C GLU A 87 3.03 -7.58 10.85
N ARG A 88 2.18 -8.29 10.09
CA ARG A 88 2.48 -8.65 8.70
C ARG A 88 2.52 -7.42 7.80
N ALA A 89 1.66 -6.43 8.05
CA ALA A 89 1.71 -5.18 7.31
C ALA A 89 3.07 -4.48 7.48
N LEU A 90 3.59 -4.46 8.72
CA LEU A 90 4.88 -3.85 9.03
C LEU A 90 6.02 -4.53 8.25
N GLU A 91 6.04 -5.85 8.11
CA GLU A 91 7.07 -6.57 7.34
C GLU A 91 7.17 -6.05 5.89
N PHE A 92 6.02 -5.86 5.22
CA PHE A 92 5.98 -5.32 3.86
C PHE A 92 6.32 -3.83 3.82
N ALA A 93 5.85 -3.05 4.80
CA ALA A 93 6.13 -1.62 4.87
C ALA A 93 7.63 -1.35 5.12
N GLU A 94 8.29 -2.15 5.96
CA GLU A 94 9.73 -2.07 6.20
C GLU A 94 10.53 -2.47 4.96
N ARG A 95 10.09 -3.51 4.24
CA ARG A 95 10.69 -3.88 2.94
C ARG A 95 10.61 -2.74 1.93
N ALA A 96 9.47 -2.05 1.86
CA ALA A 96 9.28 -0.89 1.00
C ALA A 96 10.15 0.30 1.42
N ALA A 97 10.15 0.65 2.71
CA ALA A 97 10.91 1.77 3.25
C ALA A 97 12.44 1.54 3.21
N ALA A 98 12.91 0.30 3.11
CA ALA A 98 14.33 -0.02 2.96
C ALA A 98 14.79 -0.10 1.50
N HIS A 99 13.87 -0.05 0.53
CA HIS A 99 14.20 -0.28 -0.87
C HIS A 99 14.91 0.94 -1.51
N PRO A 100 15.89 0.75 -2.41
CA PRO A 100 16.61 1.86 -3.06
C PRO A 100 15.71 2.81 -3.87
N HIS A 101 14.55 2.32 -4.33
CA HIS A 101 13.57 3.08 -5.10
C HIS A 101 12.34 3.48 -4.29
N LYS A 102 12.45 3.51 -2.95
CA LYS A 102 11.34 3.94 -2.10
C LYS A 102 10.86 5.34 -2.46
N VAL A 103 9.58 5.58 -2.19
CA VAL A 103 8.95 6.89 -2.24
C VAL A 103 8.46 7.27 -0.83
N PRO A 104 8.17 8.55 -0.54
CA PRO A 104 7.78 8.98 0.81
C PRO A 104 6.56 8.22 1.36
N ALA A 105 5.64 7.80 0.49
CA ALA A 105 4.48 6.99 0.87
C ALA A 105 4.86 5.63 1.51
N ASP A 106 6.04 5.09 1.22
CA ASP A 106 6.53 3.85 1.83
C ASP A 106 6.88 4.05 3.31
N ASP A 107 7.51 5.17 3.64
CA ASP A 107 7.82 5.54 5.02
C ASP A 107 6.55 5.89 5.82
N PHE A 108 5.61 6.61 5.21
CA PHE A 108 4.31 6.90 5.85
C PHE A 108 3.51 5.61 6.14
N MET A 109 3.52 4.64 5.22
CA MET A 109 2.91 3.33 5.46
C MET A 109 3.59 2.60 6.63
N ARG A 110 4.92 2.66 6.74
CA ARG A 110 5.65 2.10 7.89
C ARG A 110 5.25 2.78 9.20
N ILE A 111 5.15 4.11 9.22
CA ILE A 111 4.70 4.88 10.40
C ILE A 111 3.29 4.45 10.82
N GLU A 112 2.38 4.31 9.85
CA GLU A 112 1.01 3.83 10.09
C GLU A 112 1.00 2.41 10.69
N CYS A 113 1.79 1.49 10.14
CA CYS A 113 1.92 0.13 10.68
C CYS A 113 2.42 0.13 12.14
N LEU A 114 3.45 0.92 12.44
CA LEU A 114 3.97 1.07 13.81
C LEU A 114 2.89 1.60 14.78
N ALA A 115 2.08 2.55 14.31
CA ALA A 115 0.99 3.13 15.10
C ALA A 115 -0.10 2.09 15.42
N HIS A 116 -0.50 1.29 14.43
CA HIS A 116 -1.48 0.21 14.60
C HIS A 116 -1.00 -0.90 15.54
N LEU A 117 0.31 -1.12 15.63
CA LEU A 117 0.93 -2.02 16.61
C LEU A 117 1.07 -1.42 18.02
N GLY A 118 0.65 -0.18 18.22
CA GLY A 118 0.84 0.52 19.49
C GLY A 118 2.30 0.91 19.77
N ARG A 119 3.19 0.88 18.77
CA ARG A 119 4.60 1.32 18.86
C ARG A 119 4.69 2.84 18.73
N LYS A 120 3.97 3.53 19.62
CA LYS A 120 3.67 4.98 19.54
C LYS A 120 4.92 5.87 19.46
N ALA A 121 5.90 5.61 20.32
CA ALA A 121 7.13 6.38 20.39
C ALA A 121 7.91 6.30 19.07
N GLU A 122 7.99 5.10 18.49
CA GLU A 122 8.71 4.86 17.23
C GLU A 122 7.97 5.50 16.05
N ALA A 123 6.64 5.38 16.00
CA ALA A 123 5.82 6.02 14.97
C ALA A 123 5.97 7.55 15.00
N ARG A 124 5.94 8.17 16.20
CA ARG A 124 6.16 9.61 16.38
C ARG A 124 7.56 10.04 15.98
N GLN A 125 8.59 9.34 16.45
CA GLN A 125 9.97 9.65 16.11
C GLN A 125 10.21 9.57 14.59
N ALA A 126 9.67 8.53 13.95
CA ALA A 126 9.75 8.37 12.52
C ALA A 126 9.04 9.53 11.79
N LEU A 127 7.81 9.89 12.17
CA LEU A 127 7.10 11.03 11.55
C LEU A 127 7.86 12.35 11.73
N GLU A 128 8.42 12.61 12.91
CA GLU A 128 9.18 13.83 13.19
C GLU A 128 10.42 13.95 12.27
N ALA A 129 11.07 12.84 11.95
CA ALA A 129 12.20 12.83 11.03
C ALA A 129 11.81 13.29 9.61
N PHE A 130 10.53 13.19 9.22
CA PHE A 130 10.02 13.68 7.94
C PHE A 130 9.50 15.12 7.98
N ARG A 131 9.39 15.74 9.18
CA ARG A 131 8.75 17.06 9.33
C ARG A 131 9.40 18.12 8.46
N SER A 132 10.73 18.26 8.52
CA SER A 132 11.45 19.31 7.78
C SER A 132 11.26 19.26 6.27
N GLU A 133 10.92 18.10 5.72
CA GLU A 133 10.78 17.88 4.28
C GLU A 133 9.30 17.87 3.82
N TYR A 134 8.38 17.41 4.67
CA TYR A 134 6.99 17.14 4.28
C TYR A 134 5.93 17.86 5.12
N GLU A 135 6.31 18.72 6.06
CA GLU A 135 5.33 19.50 6.82
C GLU A 135 4.43 20.35 5.90
N GLY A 136 3.12 20.25 6.12
CA GLY A 136 2.10 20.88 5.26
C GLY A 136 1.80 20.12 3.96
N ALA A 137 2.48 19.00 3.68
CA ALA A 137 2.10 18.10 2.61
C ALA A 137 0.97 17.16 3.07
N LEU A 138 0.00 16.90 2.19
CA LEU A 138 -1.16 16.04 2.49
C LEU A 138 -0.79 14.67 3.11
N PRO A 139 0.27 13.94 2.66
CA PRO A 139 0.66 12.68 3.28
C PRO A 139 1.11 12.83 4.75
N PHE A 140 1.82 13.92 5.05
CA PHE A 140 2.28 14.20 6.41
C PHE A 140 1.11 14.53 7.34
N ASP A 141 0.20 15.40 6.89
CA ASP A 141 -0.99 15.78 7.66
C ASP A 141 -1.88 14.56 7.95
N ARG A 142 -2.02 13.64 6.97
CA ARG A 142 -2.74 12.38 7.14
C ARG A 142 -2.07 11.48 8.17
N ALA A 143 -0.76 11.29 8.08
CA ALA A 143 -0.02 10.50 9.07
C ALA A 143 -0.17 11.08 10.48
N GLN A 144 -0.05 12.40 10.62
CA GLN A 144 -0.27 13.08 11.90
C GLN A 144 -1.70 12.86 12.44
N ALA A 145 -2.71 12.94 11.58
CA ALA A 145 -4.10 12.65 11.96
C ALA A 145 -4.29 11.19 12.39
N THR A 146 -3.75 10.23 11.66
CA THR A 146 -3.79 8.79 12.00
C THR A 146 -3.14 8.53 13.35
N LEU A 147 -1.95 9.08 13.60
CA LEU A 147 -1.30 8.99 14.91
C LEU A 147 -2.20 9.56 16.01
N GLY A 148 -2.81 10.72 15.80
CA GLY A 148 -3.75 11.32 16.76
C GLY A 148 -4.96 10.44 17.06
N GLN A 149 -5.56 9.81 16.04
CA GLN A 149 -6.70 8.91 16.20
C GLN A 149 -6.35 7.63 16.98
N LEU A 150 -5.13 7.11 16.78
CA LEU A 150 -4.62 5.94 17.49
C LEU A 150 -4.06 6.29 18.89
N GLY A 151 -4.18 7.57 19.30
CA GLY A 151 -3.65 8.09 20.55
C GLY A 151 -2.13 7.95 20.64
N CYS A 152 -1.44 7.97 19.50
CA CYS A 152 -0.01 7.83 19.38
C CYS A 152 0.67 9.11 19.82
#